data_AF-A0A8H4JTM8-F1
#
_entry.id   AF-A0A8H4JTM8-F1
#
_cell.length_a   1.000
_cell.length_b   1.000
_cell.length_c   1.000
_cell.angle_alpha   90.00
_cell.angle_beta   90.00
_cell.angle_gamma   90.00
#
_symmetry.space_group_name_H-M   'P 1'
#
loop_
_entity.id
_entity.type
_entity.pdbx_description
1 polymer ?
#
loop_
_entity_poly.entity_id
_entity_poly.type
_entity_poly.pdbx_seq_one_letter_code
_entity_poly.pdbx_strand_id
1 'polypeptide(L)'
;MTSSDSCLITPHLTPSPTPSPTPSTPTPFSRPTETPSEDEEKHEATLRHHFRGWALSERSRETASWAWPFGYDIQKDEQRRWVCRACIRKKDPCPGNFDSDGIQNAYNHLFTEHRIRAPFNKTKGTAEKKADSISVKAKGQKSIVEAMKLDLHNPREQAIANTFIKRFDRDHFQRLLMNWIVARNHSFSIAEENEL
;
A
#
# COMPACT_ATOMS: atom_id res chain seq x y z
N MET A 1 -7.17 19.00 88.75
CA MET A 1 -8.48 19.69 88.63
C MET A 1 -9.06 19.24 87.30
N THR A 2 -9.93 18.22 87.28
CA THR A 2 -11.42 18.35 87.32
C THR A 2 -11.92 19.17 86.12
N SER A 3 -12.91 18.80 85.33
CA SER A 3 -13.86 17.69 85.27
C SER A 3 -14.55 17.78 83.90
N SER A 4 -15.30 16.74 83.55
CA SER A 4 -16.43 16.65 82.61
C SER A 4 -17.26 17.95 82.48
N ASP A 5 -18.05 18.21 81.44
CA ASP A 5 -19.19 17.38 81.01
C ASP A 5 -19.85 17.90 79.72
N SER A 6 -20.48 16.95 79.04
CA SER A 6 -21.64 16.95 78.13
C SER A 6 -22.43 18.25 77.88
N CYS A 7 -22.85 18.45 76.62
CA CYS A 7 -24.15 19.02 76.22
C CYS A 7 -24.42 18.68 74.74
N LEU A 8 -25.35 17.78 74.43
CA LEU A 8 -26.79 17.99 74.18
C LEU A 8 -27.13 18.10 72.68
N ILE A 9 -27.93 17.13 72.26
CA ILE A 9 -28.54 16.94 70.94
C ILE A 9 -29.81 17.80 70.87
N THR A 10 -29.98 18.56 69.80
CA THR A 10 -31.26 19.19 69.42
C THR A 10 -31.53 18.90 67.94
N PRO A 11 -32.71 18.40 67.54
CA PRO A 11 -33.02 18.11 66.15
C PRO A 11 -33.63 19.34 65.48
N HIS A 12 -33.15 19.71 64.28
CA HIS A 12 -33.75 20.76 63.47
C HIS A 12 -34.09 20.26 62.07
N LEU A 13 -35.40 20.04 61.90
CA LEU A 13 -36.27 20.11 60.71
C LEU A 13 -35.62 20.17 59.31
N THR A 14 -36.00 19.16 58.53
CA THR A 14 -35.94 19.00 57.06
C THR A 14 -36.54 20.18 56.28
N PRO A 15 -35.92 20.56 55.16
CA PRO A 15 -36.65 20.99 53.97
C PRO A 15 -36.49 19.99 52.80
N SER A 16 -37.61 19.73 52.13
CA SER A 16 -37.77 18.89 50.93
C SER A 16 -37.20 19.56 49.64
N PRO A 17 -37.14 18.86 48.49
CA PRO A 17 -35.94 18.83 47.64
C PRO A 17 -35.97 19.82 46.46
N THR A 18 -34.78 20.27 46.08
CA THR A 18 -34.51 20.93 44.79
C THR A 18 -34.60 19.90 43.65
N PRO A 19 -35.32 20.16 42.55
CA PRO A 19 -35.36 19.25 41.41
C PRO A 19 -34.00 19.20 40.71
N SER A 20 -33.45 17.99 40.58
CA SER A 20 -32.25 17.71 39.79
C SER A 20 -32.54 17.87 38.29
N PRO A 21 -31.60 18.41 37.49
CA PRO A 21 -31.76 18.44 36.05
C PRO A 21 -31.66 17.03 35.48
N THR A 22 -32.70 16.63 34.76
CA THR A 22 -32.79 15.37 34.01
C THR A 22 -31.64 15.27 33.01
N PRO A 23 -30.93 14.13 32.92
CA PRO A 23 -30.01 13.90 31.80
C PRO A 23 -30.83 13.76 30.52
N SER A 24 -30.67 14.71 29.60
CA SER A 24 -31.24 14.64 28.27
C SER A 24 -30.70 13.40 27.54
N THR A 25 -31.58 12.44 27.32
CA THR A 25 -31.40 11.33 26.37
C THR A 25 -30.88 11.88 25.04
N PRO A 26 -29.72 11.45 24.53
CA PRO A 26 -29.30 11.83 23.19
C PRO A 26 -30.27 11.18 22.21
N THR A 27 -31.02 12.03 21.51
CA THR A 27 -31.84 11.69 20.34
C THR A 27 -31.00 10.79 19.41
N PRO A 28 -31.51 9.65 18.94
CA PRO A 28 -30.79 8.88 17.93
C PRO A 28 -30.66 9.78 16.70
N PHE A 29 -29.42 10.11 16.35
CA PHE A 29 -29.10 10.79 15.11
C PHE A 29 -29.69 9.96 13.97
N SER A 30 -30.79 10.42 13.40
CA SER A 30 -31.32 9.92 12.13
C SER A 30 -30.23 10.16 11.09
N ARG A 31 -29.47 9.10 10.79
CA ARG A 31 -28.53 9.05 9.67
C ARG A 31 -29.31 9.46 8.41
N PRO A 32 -28.83 10.43 7.62
CA PRO A 32 -29.35 10.62 6.27
C PRO A 32 -29.16 9.29 5.54
N THR A 33 -30.26 8.66 5.12
CA THR A 33 -30.20 7.64 4.09
C THR A 33 -29.76 8.35 2.82
N GLU A 34 -28.45 8.48 2.62
CA GLU A 34 -27.88 8.85 1.33
C GLU A 34 -28.34 7.77 0.35
N THR A 35 -29.34 8.12 -0.46
CA THR A 35 -29.70 7.32 -1.63
C THR A 35 -28.40 7.14 -2.43
N PRO A 36 -27.96 5.89 -2.67
CA PRO A 36 -26.78 5.65 -3.49
C PRO A 36 -26.98 6.34 -4.85
N SER A 37 -25.94 6.98 -5.37
CA SER A 37 -26.01 7.50 -6.74
C SER A 37 -26.34 6.35 -7.69
N GLU A 38 -27.04 6.62 -8.79
CA GLU A 38 -27.40 5.62 -9.81
C GLU A 38 -26.16 4.82 -10.29
N ASP A 39 -25.01 5.48 -10.31
CA ASP A 39 -23.72 4.87 -10.62
C ASP A 39 -23.27 3.85 -9.57
N GLU A 40 -23.37 4.15 -8.27
CA GLU A 40 -22.99 3.22 -7.20
C GLU A 40 -23.92 2.00 -7.15
N GLU A 41 -25.23 2.18 -7.37
CA GLU A 41 -26.17 1.05 -7.46
C GLU A 41 -25.81 0.09 -8.61
N LYS A 42 -25.44 0.65 -9.77
CA LYS A 42 -24.99 -0.14 -10.93
C LYS A 42 -23.66 -0.87 -10.66
N HIS A 43 -22.73 -0.23 -9.95
CA HIS A 43 -21.47 -0.87 -9.55
C HIS A 43 -21.73 -2.01 -8.55
N GLU A 44 -22.62 -1.81 -7.58
CA GLU A 44 -23.04 -2.87 -6.66
C GLU A 44 -23.74 -4.03 -7.38
N ALA A 45 -24.62 -3.75 -8.34
CA ALA A 45 -25.27 -4.78 -9.14
C ALA A 45 -24.23 -5.63 -9.92
N THR A 46 -23.22 -4.97 -10.47
CA THR A 46 -22.10 -5.63 -11.15
C THR A 46 -21.28 -6.47 -10.17
N LEU A 47 -20.96 -5.94 -8.99
CA LEU A 47 -20.28 -6.68 -7.92
C LEU A 47 -21.06 -7.93 -7.50
N ARG A 48 -22.37 -7.80 -7.27
CA ARG A 48 -23.27 -8.91 -6.91
C ARG A 48 -23.39 -9.94 -8.02
N HIS A 49 -23.25 -9.55 -9.28
CA HIS A 49 -23.24 -10.46 -10.42
C HIS A 49 -21.98 -11.33 -10.44
N HIS A 50 -20.79 -10.72 -10.27
CA HIS A 50 -19.52 -11.46 -10.27
C HIS A 50 -19.32 -12.31 -9.01
N PHE A 51 -19.75 -11.81 -7.84
CA PHE A 51 -19.52 -12.44 -6.54
C PHE A 51 -20.84 -12.87 -5.91
N ARG A 52 -21.59 -13.76 -6.59
CA ARG A 52 -22.87 -14.26 -6.07
C ARG A 52 -22.68 -14.99 -4.75
N GLY A 53 -23.51 -14.65 -3.76
CA GLY A 53 -23.45 -15.22 -2.41
C GLY A 53 -22.39 -14.59 -1.50
N TRP A 54 -21.69 -13.54 -1.94
CA TRP A 54 -20.84 -12.71 -1.10
C TRP A 54 -21.59 -11.45 -0.69
N ALA A 55 -21.44 -11.02 0.57
CA ALA A 55 -22.00 -9.79 1.10
C ALA A 55 -20.89 -8.75 1.30
N LEU A 56 -21.24 -7.46 1.37
CA LEU A 56 -20.28 -6.44 1.83
C LEU A 56 -19.95 -6.70 3.30
N SER A 57 -18.68 -6.65 3.65
CA SER A 57 -18.16 -6.91 4.99
C SER A 57 -18.54 -5.77 5.95
N GLU A 58 -19.10 -6.14 7.11
CA GLU A 58 -19.40 -5.21 8.20
C GLU A 58 -18.14 -4.56 8.78
N ARG A 59 -16.99 -5.27 8.67
CA ARG A 59 -15.66 -4.83 9.12
C ARG A 59 -14.93 -3.95 8.12
N SER A 60 -15.63 -3.46 7.08
CA SER A 60 -15.05 -2.57 6.06
C SER A 60 -14.42 -1.30 6.62
N ARG A 61 -14.80 -0.87 7.83
CA ARG A 61 -14.23 0.31 8.51
C ARG A 61 -12.93 0.05 9.29
N GLU A 62 -12.56 -1.21 9.50
CA GLU A 62 -11.37 -1.59 10.30
C GLU A 62 -10.14 -1.91 9.43
N THR A 63 -10.18 -1.55 8.16
CA THR A 63 -9.15 -1.92 7.20
C THR A 63 -7.97 -0.94 7.21
N ALA A 64 -6.84 -1.33 7.80
CA ALA A 64 -5.69 -0.44 8.02
C ALA A 64 -4.82 -0.13 6.77
N SER A 65 -5.02 -0.83 5.64
CA SER A 65 -4.17 -0.67 4.46
C SER A 65 -4.65 0.44 3.51
N TRP A 66 -3.70 1.08 2.81
CA TRP A 66 -3.98 2.15 1.85
C TRP A 66 -4.74 1.68 0.60
N ALA A 67 -4.81 0.37 0.32
CA ALA A 67 -5.50 -0.16 -0.85
C ALA A 67 -7.02 -0.25 -0.69
N TRP A 68 -7.54 -0.19 0.54
CA TRP A 68 -8.97 -0.40 0.81
C TRP A 68 -9.91 0.66 0.22
N PRO A 69 -9.54 1.94 0.11
CA PRO A 69 -10.31 2.91 -0.68
C PRO A 69 -10.53 2.50 -2.14
N PHE A 70 -9.66 1.65 -2.70
CA PHE A 70 -9.74 1.18 -4.08
C PHE A 70 -10.44 -0.18 -4.23
N GLY A 71 -10.91 -0.78 -3.13
CA GLY A 71 -11.59 -2.08 -3.15
C GLY A 71 -12.94 -2.09 -2.46
N TYR A 72 -13.79 -3.02 -2.86
CA TYR A 72 -14.91 -3.49 -2.07
C TYR A 72 -14.40 -4.56 -1.10
N ASP A 73 -14.82 -4.45 0.15
CA ASP A 73 -14.57 -5.48 1.16
C ASP A 73 -15.78 -6.41 1.17
N ILE A 74 -15.60 -7.65 0.74
CA ILE A 74 -16.66 -8.65 0.69
C ILE A 74 -16.35 -9.82 1.62
N GLN A 75 -17.38 -10.39 2.21
CA GLN A 75 -17.30 -11.52 3.11
C GLN A 75 -18.33 -12.59 2.70
N LYS A 76 -17.91 -13.85 2.84
CA LYS A 76 -18.78 -15.02 2.75
C LYS A 76 -18.28 -16.04 3.77
N ASP A 77 -19.15 -16.44 4.69
CA ASP A 77 -18.80 -17.28 5.83
C ASP A 77 -17.61 -16.65 6.59
N GLU A 78 -16.52 -17.39 6.78
CA GLU A 78 -15.28 -16.91 7.42
C GLU A 78 -14.28 -16.30 6.41
N GLN A 79 -14.59 -16.33 5.11
CA GLN A 79 -13.70 -15.81 4.07
C GLN A 79 -13.97 -14.34 3.80
N ARG A 80 -12.89 -13.54 3.72
CA ARG A 80 -12.95 -12.10 3.43
C ARG A 80 -12.00 -11.74 2.31
N ARG A 81 -12.48 -10.96 1.34
CA ARG A 81 -11.74 -10.63 0.12
C ARG A 81 -11.85 -9.14 -0.23
N TRP A 82 -10.78 -8.61 -0.79
CA TRP A 82 -10.71 -7.32 -1.44
C TRP A 82 -11.03 -7.49 -2.93
N VAL A 83 -11.97 -6.73 -3.46
CA VAL A 83 -12.35 -6.72 -4.89
C VAL A 83 -12.11 -5.35 -5.48
N CYS A 84 -11.39 -5.26 -6.60
CA CYS A 84 -11.03 -3.98 -7.20
C CYS A 84 -12.24 -3.17 -7.69
N ARG A 85 -12.44 -1.96 -7.17
CA ARG A 85 -13.53 -1.05 -7.59
C ARG A 85 -13.36 -0.63 -9.05
N ALA A 86 -12.14 -0.37 -9.49
CA ALA A 86 -11.89 0.09 -10.86
C ALA A 86 -12.23 -1.00 -11.90
N CYS A 87 -11.95 -2.28 -11.60
CA CYS A 87 -12.41 -3.40 -12.43
C CYS A 87 -13.94 -3.47 -12.51
N ILE A 88 -14.63 -3.36 -11.37
CA ILE A 88 -16.10 -3.39 -11.32
C ILE A 88 -16.72 -2.23 -12.11
N ARG A 89 -16.18 -1.01 -11.95
CA ARG A 89 -16.61 0.18 -12.70
C ARG A 89 -16.44 0.00 -14.22
N LYS A 90 -15.36 -0.66 -14.64
CA LYS A 90 -15.09 -0.98 -16.04
C LYS A 90 -15.86 -2.19 -16.56
N LYS A 91 -16.61 -2.90 -15.70
CA LYS A 91 -17.27 -4.19 -16.02
C LYS A 91 -16.29 -5.22 -16.57
N ASP A 92 -15.11 -5.29 -15.97
CA ASP A 92 -14.10 -6.29 -16.29
C ASP A 92 -14.68 -7.70 -16.11
N PRO A 93 -14.58 -8.61 -17.11
CA PRO A 93 -15.09 -9.97 -16.98
C PRO A 93 -14.43 -10.76 -15.84
N CYS A 94 -13.20 -10.42 -15.46
CA CYS A 94 -12.46 -11.07 -14.39
C CYS A 94 -11.88 -10.01 -13.43
N PRO A 95 -12.74 -9.38 -12.60
CA PRO A 95 -12.30 -8.31 -11.72
C PRO A 95 -11.27 -8.83 -10.71
N GLY A 96 -10.20 -8.06 -10.51
CA GLY A 96 -9.15 -8.39 -9.53
C GLY A 96 -9.76 -8.61 -8.15
N ASN A 97 -9.56 -9.80 -7.59
CA ASN A 97 -10.06 -10.18 -6.28
C ASN A 97 -9.03 -11.01 -5.52
N PHE A 98 -8.77 -10.64 -4.28
CA PHE A 98 -7.71 -11.22 -3.46
C PHE A 98 -8.17 -11.36 -2.03
N ASP A 99 -7.63 -12.35 -1.31
CA ASP A 99 -7.96 -12.54 0.10
C ASP A 99 -7.48 -11.35 0.93
N SER A 100 -8.24 -10.99 1.96
CA SER A 100 -7.98 -9.81 2.76
C SER A 100 -6.63 -9.85 3.50
N ASP A 101 -6.18 -11.05 3.89
CA ASP A 101 -4.85 -11.28 4.46
C ASP A 101 -3.73 -11.12 3.42
N GLY A 102 -4.06 -11.34 2.14
CA GLY A 102 -3.18 -11.23 0.98
C GLY A 102 -3.14 -9.83 0.36
N ILE A 103 -3.28 -8.76 1.15
CA ILE A 103 -3.43 -7.38 0.65
C ILE A 103 -2.30 -6.90 -0.28
N GLN A 104 -1.12 -7.54 -0.22
CA GLN A 104 -0.01 -7.29 -1.13
C GLN A 104 -0.37 -7.57 -2.60
N ASN A 105 -1.27 -8.53 -2.87
CA ASN A 105 -1.76 -8.84 -4.21
C ASN A 105 -2.60 -7.68 -4.77
N ALA A 106 -3.38 -7.02 -3.91
CA ALA A 106 -4.10 -5.80 -4.28
C ALA A 106 -3.14 -4.68 -4.67
N TYR A 107 -2.02 -4.48 -3.95
CA TYR A 107 -1.01 -3.48 -4.32
C TYR A 107 -0.43 -3.74 -5.71
N ASN A 108 -0.12 -5.00 -6.01
CA ASN A 108 0.42 -5.39 -7.32
C ASN A 108 -0.60 -5.11 -8.41
N HIS A 109 -1.85 -5.54 -8.23
CA HIS A 109 -2.92 -5.30 -9.19
C HIS A 109 -3.18 -3.82 -9.44
N LEU A 110 -3.27 -3.01 -8.38
CA LEU A 110 -3.42 -1.55 -8.49
C LEU A 110 -2.30 -0.92 -9.31
N PHE A 111 -1.06 -1.38 -9.13
CA PHE A 111 0.09 -0.89 -9.88
C PHE A 111 0.13 -1.39 -11.34
N THR A 112 -0.12 -2.67 -11.60
CA THR A 112 0.01 -3.25 -12.95
C THR A 112 -1.16 -2.87 -13.85
N GLU A 113 -2.39 -3.03 -13.37
CA GLU A 113 -3.61 -2.87 -14.17
C GLU A 113 -4.15 -1.44 -14.17
N HIS A 114 -3.87 -0.67 -13.11
CA HIS A 114 -4.44 0.67 -12.93
C HIS A 114 -3.40 1.77 -12.77
N ARG A 115 -2.10 1.44 -12.75
CA ARG A 115 -0.99 2.39 -12.58
C ARG A 115 -1.10 3.26 -11.33
N ILE A 116 -1.84 2.79 -10.33
CA ILE A 116 -1.97 3.43 -9.02
C ILE A 116 -0.75 3.02 -8.19
N ARG A 117 0.08 4.00 -7.83
CA ARG A 117 1.26 3.80 -6.97
C ARG A 117 0.89 3.88 -5.51
N ALA A 118 1.67 3.24 -4.65
CA ALA A 118 1.52 3.43 -3.22
C ALA A 118 1.79 4.91 -2.84
N PRO A 119 1.01 5.49 -1.91
CA PRO A 119 1.30 6.81 -1.37
C PRO A 119 2.69 6.89 -0.74
N PHE A 120 3.21 8.11 -0.60
CA PHE A 120 4.47 8.34 0.10
C PHE A 120 4.43 7.74 1.51
N ASN A 121 5.52 7.08 1.91
CA ASN A 121 5.65 6.34 3.18
C ASN A 121 4.67 5.16 3.39
N LYS A 122 4.05 4.62 2.33
CA LYS A 122 3.24 3.39 2.41
C LYS A 122 3.91 2.19 1.74
N THR A 123 3.48 1.00 2.14
CA THR A 123 4.02 -0.26 1.60
C THR A 123 3.71 -0.40 0.12
N LYS A 124 4.76 -0.55 -0.69
CA LYS A 124 4.67 -0.75 -2.14
C LYS A 124 4.38 -2.19 -2.53
N GLY A 125 3.71 -2.35 -3.68
CA GLY A 125 3.64 -3.59 -4.45
C GLY A 125 5.03 -4.18 -4.72
N THR A 126 5.17 -5.50 -4.81
CA THR A 126 6.42 -6.11 -5.32
C THR A 126 6.63 -5.72 -6.78
N ALA A 127 5.55 -5.57 -7.56
CA ALA A 127 5.60 -5.08 -8.92
C ALA A 127 6.14 -3.64 -9.00
N GLU A 128 5.65 -2.75 -8.12
CA GLU A 128 6.14 -1.37 -8.02
C GLU A 128 7.60 -1.30 -7.57
N LYS A 129 7.98 -2.05 -6.52
CA LYS A 129 9.38 -2.14 -6.05
C LYS A 129 10.32 -2.61 -7.16
N LYS A 130 9.90 -3.61 -7.96
CA LYS A 130 10.68 -4.09 -9.11
C LYS A 130 10.83 -2.99 -10.16
N ALA A 131 9.75 -2.30 -10.53
CA ALA A 131 9.80 -1.21 -11.50
C ALA A 131 10.71 -0.05 -11.03
N ASP A 132 10.62 0.33 -9.75
CA ASP A 132 11.51 1.34 -9.16
C ASP A 132 12.96 0.85 -9.10
N SER A 133 13.22 -0.43 -8.81
CA SER A 133 14.58 -0.97 -8.81
C SER A 133 15.20 -1.00 -10.21
N ILE A 134 14.39 -1.27 -11.25
CA ILE A 134 14.83 -1.25 -12.64
C ILE A 134 15.18 0.17 -13.05
N SER A 135 14.33 1.15 -12.68
CA SER A 135 14.60 2.56 -13.01
C SER A 135 15.83 3.10 -12.27
N VAL A 136 16.05 2.70 -11.01
CA VAL A 136 17.25 3.06 -10.25
C VAL A 136 18.50 2.39 -10.84
N LYS A 137 18.44 1.10 -11.19
CA LYS A 137 19.56 0.40 -11.87
C LYS A 137 19.89 1.04 -13.21
N ALA A 138 18.88 1.39 -14.01
CA ALA A 138 19.09 2.09 -15.28
C ALA A 138 19.71 3.48 -15.07
N LYS A 139 19.39 4.18 -13.97
CA LYS A 139 19.96 5.49 -13.65
C LYS A 139 21.40 5.43 -13.12
N GLY A 140 21.81 4.30 -12.53
CA GLY A 140 23.16 4.09 -12.00
C GLY A 140 24.14 3.43 -12.98
N GLN A 141 23.64 2.75 -14.02
CA GLN A 141 24.48 2.09 -15.02
C GLN A 141 24.77 3.04 -16.19
N LYS A 142 26.01 3.53 -16.28
CA LYS A 142 26.50 4.23 -17.48
C LYS A 142 26.55 3.26 -18.64
N SER A 143 26.00 3.65 -19.80
CA SER A 143 26.15 2.86 -21.03
C SER A 143 27.62 2.80 -21.45
N ILE A 144 28.05 1.76 -22.17
CA ILE A 144 29.43 1.73 -22.72
C ILE A 144 29.70 2.91 -23.65
N VAL A 145 28.66 3.40 -24.33
CA VAL A 145 28.70 4.61 -25.16
C VAL A 145 29.06 5.83 -24.31
N GLU A 146 28.46 5.93 -23.12
CA GLU A 146 28.68 7.04 -22.18
C GLU A 146 30.04 6.91 -21.48
N ALA A 147 30.41 5.70 -21.03
CA ALA A 147 31.68 5.41 -20.39
C ALA A 147 32.87 5.70 -21.30
N MET A 148 32.74 5.37 -22.60
CA MET A 148 33.77 5.62 -23.60
C MET A 148 33.61 6.95 -24.35
N LYS A 149 32.59 7.76 -24.01
CA LYS A 149 32.27 9.06 -24.65
C LYS A 149 32.16 8.97 -26.18
N LEU A 150 31.51 7.93 -26.69
CA LEU A 150 31.33 7.70 -28.13
C LEU A 150 30.15 8.53 -28.68
N ASP A 151 30.36 9.19 -29.82
CA ASP A 151 29.32 9.87 -30.58
C ASP A 151 28.61 8.89 -31.54
N LEU A 152 27.32 8.65 -31.29
CA LEU A 152 26.51 7.77 -32.13
C LEU A 152 26.10 8.41 -33.47
N HIS A 153 26.27 9.72 -33.64
CA HIS A 153 26.06 10.40 -34.92
C HIS A 153 27.26 10.25 -35.86
N ASN A 154 28.44 9.92 -35.32
CA ASN A 154 29.61 9.58 -36.11
C ASN A 154 29.56 8.08 -36.50
N PRO A 155 29.48 7.73 -37.79
CA PRO A 155 29.34 6.34 -38.23
C PRO A 155 30.53 5.46 -37.80
N ARG A 156 31.72 6.04 -37.62
CA ARG A 156 32.90 5.31 -37.12
C ARG A 156 32.71 4.92 -35.65
N GLU A 157 32.31 5.85 -34.81
CA GLU A 157 32.15 5.62 -33.37
C GLU A 157 30.92 4.76 -33.06
N GLN A 158 29.85 4.90 -33.86
CA GLN A 158 28.73 3.98 -33.85
C GLN A 158 29.15 2.54 -34.19
N ALA A 159 30.04 2.34 -35.17
CA ALA A 159 30.57 1.01 -35.50
C ALA A 159 31.40 0.43 -34.35
N ILE A 160 32.15 1.26 -33.62
CA ILE A 160 32.90 0.87 -32.42
C ILE A 160 31.91 0.42 -31.33
N ALA A 161 30.90 1.23 -31.00
CA ALA A 161 29.88 0.87 -30.01
C ALA A 161 29.18 -0.46 -30.36
N ASN A 162 28.76 -0.63 -31.61
CA ASN A 162 28.13 -1.85 -32.10
C ASN A 162 29.06 -3.07 -31.99
N THR A 163 30.36 -2.88 -32.21
CA THR A 163 31.36 -3.94 -32.07
C THR A 163 31.49 -4.37 -30.61
N PHE A 164 31.55 -3.41 -29.67
CA PHE A 164 31.53 -3.70 -28.24
C PHE A 164 30.28 -4.47 -27.83
N ILE A 165 29.09 -4.01 -28.22
CA ILE A 165 27.82 -4.67 -27.89
C ILE A 165 27.80 -6.11 -28.41
N LYS A 166 28.28 -6.36 -29.64
CA LYS A 166 28.30 -7.70 -30.24
C LYS A 166 29.34 -8.64 -29.63
N ARG A 167 30.50 -8.11 -29.23
CA ARG A 167 31.65 -8.91 -28.76
C ARG A 167 31.68 -9.07 -27.25
N PHE A 168 30.91 -8.29 -26.50
CA PHE A 168 30.90 -8.34 -25.04
C PHE A 168 30.21 -9.62 -24.55
N ASP A 169 31.02 -10.53 -24.01
CA ASP A 169 30.56 -11.71 -23.29
C ASP A 169 30.55 -11.39 -21.79
N ARG A 170 29.34 -11.27 -21.24
CA ARG A 170 29.12 -10.98 -19.81
C ARG A 170 29.73 -12.04 -18.91
N ASP A 171 29.56 -13.31 -19.22
CA ASP A 171 29.96 -14.40 -18.33
C ASP A 171 31.48 -14.56 -18.33
N HIS A 172 32.11 -14.39 -19.50
CA HIS A 172 33.56 -14.37 -19.61
C HIS A 172 34.16 -13.18 -18.85
N PHE A 173 33.59 -11.98 -19.00
CA PHE A 173 34.02 -10.80 -18.26
C PHE A 173 33.88 -10.96 -16.75
N GLN A 174 32.75 -11.49 -16.27
CA GLN A 174 32.55 -11.75 -14.83
C GLN A 174 33.58 -12.73 -14.28
N ARG A 175 33.94 -13.78 -15.02
CA ARG A 175 35.03 -14.70 -14.64
C ARG A 175 36.38 -14.00 -14.56
N LEU A 176 36.72 -13.15 -15.54
CA LEU A 176 37.96 -12.38 -15.53
C LEU A 176 38.02 -11.42 -14.33
N LEU A 177 36.92 -10.71 -14.04
CA LEU A 177 36.82 -9.81 -12.90
C LEU A 177 37.02 -10.55 -11.58
N MET A 178 36.32 -11.68 -11.39
CA MET A 178 36.47 -12.49 -10.17
C MET A 178 37.89 -13.05 -10.01
N ASN A 179 38.48 -13.56 -11.10
CA ASN A 179 39.86 -14.03 -11.09
C ASN A 179 40.83 -12.91 -10.73
N TRP A 180 40.62 -11.69 -11.23
CA TRP A 180 41.45 -10.53 -10.91
C TRP A 180 41.32 -10.11 -9.44
N ILE A 181 40.09 -10.05 -8.90
CA ILE A 181 39.85 -9.74 -7.47
C ILE A 181 40.58 -10.75 -6.59
N VAL A 182 40.44 -12.05 -6.87
CA VAL A 182 41.07 -13.13 -6.09
C VAL A 182 42.60 -13.09 -6.25
N ALA A 183 43.12 -12.97 -7.47
CA ALA A 183 44.55 -12.99 -7.75
C ALA A 183 45.29 -11.81 -7.09
N ARG A 184 44.64 -10.66 -6.94
CA ARG A 184 45.20 -9.48 -6.27
C ARG A 184 44.76 -9.33 -4.81
N ASN A 185 43.97 -10.28 -4.31
CA ASN A 185 43.39 -10.24 -2.97
C ASN A 185 42.67 -8.92 -2.66
N HIS A 186 41.92 -8.39 -3.65
CA HIS A 186 41.06 -7.24 -3.45
C HIS A 186 39.80 -7.63 -2.67
N SER A 187 39.24 -6.69 -1.92
CA SER A 187 37.89 -6.85 -1.37
C SER A 187 36.89 -6.97 -2.52
N PHE A 188 35.87 -7.83 -2.39
CA PHE A 188 34.78 -7.92 -3.36
C PHE A 188 34.00 -6.60 -3.49
N SER A 189 34.02 -5.75 -2.46
CA SER A 189 33.40 -4.42 -2.49
C SER A 189 34.04 -3.46 -3.51
N ILE A 190 35.22 -3.77 -4.06
CA ILE A 190 35.85 -2.96 -5.12
C ILE A 190 34.98 -2.86 -6.38
N ALA A 191 34.12 -3.85 -6.62
CA ALA A 191 33.19 -3.82 -7.75
C ALA A 191 32.02 -2.85 -7.55
N GLU A 192 31.85 -2.30 -6.35
CA GLU A 192 30.81 -1.33 -5.98
C GLU A 192 31.35 0.11 -5.86
N GLU A 193 32.67 0.29 -6.00
CA GLU A 193 33.33 1.58 -5.91
C GLU A 193 33.08 2.42 -7.18
N ASN A 194 32.71 3.69 -7.01
CA ASN A 194 32.33 4.57 -8.11
C ASN A 194 33.53 5.19 -8.86
N GLU A 195 34.75 4.86 -8.46
CA GLU A 195 36.00 5.37 -9.04
C GLU A 195 36.82 4.24 -9.65
N LEU A 196 36.43 3.84 -10.87
CA LEU A 196 37.26 3.12 -11.83
C LEU A 196 37.12 3.78 -13.20
#